data_AF-D0MKQ3-F1
#
_entry.id   AF-D0MKQ3-F1
#
_cell.length_a   1.000
_cell.length_b   1.000
_cell.length_c   1.000
_cell.angle_alpha   90.00
_cell.angle_beta   90.00
_cell.angle_gamma   90.00
#
_symmetry.space_group_name_H-M   'P 1'
#
loop_
_entity.id
_entity.type
_entity.pdbx_description
1 polymer ?
#
loop_
_entity_poly.entity_id
_entity_poly.type
_entity_poly.pdbx_seq_one_letter_code
_entity_poly.pdbx_strand_id
1 'polypeptide(L)'
;MTSEVPTEVIQQFHALCQRQDFKSALPLARHLRPMLIRDRRLANTWGWVLYRQLKNLQQRLQQKDGRAANNLPEHLAQQVREILVEYARLPNLHRPDLLHALMLATVCRIGTRWRGILGFLYYVRAFDTLRPEDRRPRTLQQRTYPSLEQQLTRTVAAALAKLPLEDQRPEVLNWASTQVQQRLSRFPDKPWIPYHLACYLIKKQRISEARPLLAPVLLQHHQKSWIWEKVARANQDRPAHRLTALTQALRLATKEHPVVRFRLHLYLAELLAAEQRYDEAAAQLQAARRLEKELGRNEQDRRNPLWRSYRQMLQQPWFRQRAERTDLPQEPALTIQPDVILYEHQPLQEAFGVVIHHNPDRNRTLIRLSPSEVVSVKHRRFPQASRLEPGTVVWLCLAEKRVVALEPRAGHPLPDLVRRFRGRLLQPEGRAFAFVLTEDNERIFIAPGLNRQLALEAGAMVEVLAERTIDPKKKMLSWSALKVEPVADR
;
A
#
# COMPACT_ATOMS: atom_id res chain seq x y z
N MET A 1 -44.34 -42.46 -14.31
CA MET A 1 -45.31 -41.72 -15.15
C MET A 1 -44.79 -40.30 -15.32
N THR A 2 -44.09 -40.03 -16.42
CA THR A 2 -43.66 -38.68 -16.82
C THR A 2 -44.86 -37.96 -17.39
N SER A 3 -45.47 -37.02 -16.67
CA SER A 3 -46.45 -36.13 -17.27
C SER A 3 -45.75 -35.35 -18.38
N GLU A 4 -46.12 -35.60 -19.63
CA GLU A 4 -45.72 -34.73 -20.73
C GLU A 4 -46.24 -33.34 -20.43
N VAL A 5 -45.32 -32.38 -20.29
CA VAL A 5 -45.70 -30.98 -20.11
C VAL A 5 -46.35 -30.52 -21.42
N PRO A 6 -47.54 -29.90 -21.39
CA PRO A 6 -48.22 -29.45 -22.60
C PRO A 6 -47.35 -28.45 -23.39
N THR A 7 -47.33 -28.59 -24.72
CA THR A 7 -46.61 -27.69 -25.65
C THR A 7 -46.99 -26.22 -25.46
N GLU A 8 -48.24 -25.95 -25.08
CA GLU A 8 -48.75 -24.61 -24.77
C GLU A 8 -48.00 -23.94 -23.62
N VAL A 9 -47.64 -24.69 -22.57
CA VAL A 9 -46.90 -24.18 -21.41
C VAL A 9 -45.49 -23.75 -21.82
N ILE A 10 -44.87 -24.48 -22.75
CA ILE A 10 -43.54 -24.17 -23.28
C ILE A 10 -43.59 -22.91 -24.16
N GLN A 11 -44.61 -22.80 -25.02
CA GLN A 11 -44.82 -21.62 -25.85
C GLN A 11 -45.10 -20.37 -25.00
N GLN A 12 -45.95 -20.49 -23.98
CA GLN A 12 -46.23 -19.42 -23.02
C GLN A 12 -44.94 -18.99 -22.29
N PHE A 13 -44.14 -19.94 -21.81
CA PHE A 13 -42.86 -19.65 -21.16
C PHE A 13 -41.89 -18.92 -22.11
N HIS A 14 -41.80 -19.36 -23.37
CA HIS A 14 -40.98 -18.67 -24.37
C HIS A 14 -41.43 -17.23 -24.62
N ALA A 15 -42.74 -17.00 -24.77
CA ALA A 15 -43.30 -15.66 -24.95
C ALA A 15 -42.98 -14.74 -23.77
N LEU A 16 -43.10 -15.24 -22.53
CA LEU A 16 -42.73 -14.49 -21.33
C LEU A 16 -41.23 -14.19 -21.26
N CYS A 17 -40.39 -15.15 -21.66
CA CYS A 17 -38.94 -14.93 -21.74
C CYS A 17 -38.56 -13.86 -22.78
N GLN A 18 -39.22 -13.85 -23.94
CA GLN A 18 -39.02 -12.82 -24.97
C GLN A 18 -39.39 -11.43 -24.45
N ARG A 19 -40.50 -11.34 -23.68
CA ARG A 19 -40.96 -10.12 -23.01
C ARG A 19 -40.14 -9.75 -21.77
N GLN A 20 -39.21 -10.61 -21.33
CA GLN A 20 -38.40 -10.44 -20.12
C GLN A 20 -39.22 -10.33 -18.83
N ASP A 21 -40.42 -10.92 -18.81
CA ASP A 21 -41.28 -10.90 -17.63
C ASP A 21 -40.83 -11.97 -16.62
N PHE A 22 -39.83 -11.61 -15.81
CA PHE A 22 -39.27 -12.51 -14.80
C PHE A 22 -40.32 -13.01 -13.80
N LYS A 23 -41.25 -12.14 -13.35
CA LYS A 23 -42.21 -12.49 -12.30
C LYS A 23 -43.19 -13.56 -12.78
N SER A 24 -43.71 -13.39 -13.99
CA SER A 24 -44.66 -14.35 -14.57
C SER A 24 -43.96 -15.60 -15.10
N ALA A 25 -42.72 -15.48 -15.60
CA ALA A 25 -41.95 -16.62 -16.11
C ALA A 25 -41.41 -17.54 -15.01
N LEU A 26 -41.14 -17.03 -13.80
CA LEU A 26 -40.51 -17.80 -12.72
C LEU A 26 -41.31 -19.03 -12.25
N PRO A 27 -42.64 -18.93 -11.97
CA PRO A 27 -43.44 -20.12 -11.63
C PRO A 27 -43.42 -21.19 -12.72
N LEU A 28 -43.52 -20.77 -13.99
CA LEU A 28 -43.43 -21.68 -15.14
C LEU A 28 -42.03 -22.30 -15.26
N ALA A 29 -40.96 -21.54 -15.05
CA ALA A 29 -39.60 -22.07 -15.04
C ALA A 29 -39.40 -23.14 -13.94
N ARG A 30 -40.01 -22.95 -12.77
CA ARG A 30 -39.97 -23.93 -11.67
C ARG A 30 -40.78 -25.19 -12.02
N HIS A 31 -41.94 -25.05 -12.67
CA HIS A 31 -42.73 -26.18 -13.15
C HIS A 31 -42.00 -26.96 -14.26
N LEU A 32 -41.36 -26.25 -15.20
CA LEU A 32 -40.59 -26.81 -16.32
C LEU A 32 -39.20 -27.32 -15.93
N ARG A 33 -38.86 -27.41 -14.64
CA ARG A 33 -37.51 -27.78 -14.17
C ARG A 33 -36.94 -29.05 -14.81
N PRO A 34 -37.68 -30.18 -14.87
CA PRO A 34 -37.15 -31.41 -15.46
C PRO A 34 -36.78 -31.24 -16.94
N MET A 35 -37.55 -30.41 -17.66
CA MET A 35 -37.29 -30.09 -19.06
C MET A 35 -36.10 -29.13 -19.21
N LEU A 36 -36.00 -28.09 -18.37
CA LEU A 36 -34.85 -27.18 -18.38
C LEU A 36 -33.51 -27.90 -18.15
N ILE A 37 -33.52 -29.02 -17.41
CA ILE A 37 -32.31 -29.83 -17.21
C ILE A 37 -31.92 -30.58 -18.50
N ARG A 38 -32.91 -31.00 -19.29
CA ARG A 38 -32.71 -31.81 -20.51
C ARG A 38 -32.51 -30.95 -21.76
N ASP A 39 -33.23 -29.84 -21.88
CA ASP A 39 -33.18 -28.92 -23.02
C ASP A 39 -32.28 -27.71 -22.73
N ARG A 40 -31.12 -27.72 -23.38
CA ARG A 40 -30.10 -26.67 -23.28
C ARG A 40 -30.56 -25.33 -23.87
N ARG A 41 -31.36 -25.34 -24.93
CA ARG A 41 -31.83 -24.10 -25.58
C ARG A 41 -32.79 -23.39 -24.64
N LEU A 42 -33.73 -24.13 -24.08
CA LEU A 42 -34.68 -23.63 -23.09
C LEU A 42 -33.98 -23.10 -21.83
N ALA A 43 -32.99 -23.84 -21.32
CA ALA A 43 -32.16 -23.40 -20.20
C ALA A 43 -31.40 -22.09 -20.48
N ASN A 44 -30.84 -21.95 -21.70
CA ASN A 44 -30.13 -20.75 -22.11
C ASN A 44 -31.09 -19.55 -22.21
N THR A 45 -32.28 -19.74 -22.80
CA THR A 45 -33.33 -18.70 -22.85
C THR A 45 -33.67 -18.20 -21.45
N TRP A 46 -33.89 -19.11 -20.49
CA TRP A 46 -34.14 -18.72 -19.10
C TRP A 46 -32.96 -17.99 -18.46
N GLY A 47 -31.74 -18.50 -18.68
CA GLY A 47 -30.52 -17.89 -18.17
C GLY A 47 -30.33 -16.43 -18.61
N TRP A 48 -30.67 -16.09 -19.85
CA TRP A 48 -30.65 -14.71 -20.34
C TRP A 48 -31.66 -13.80 -19.62
N VAL A 49 -32.86 -14.30 -19.28
CA VAL A 49 -33.85 -13.55 -18.49
C VAL A 49 -33.30 -13.28 -17.09
N LEU A 50 -32.75 -14.29 -16.42
CA LEU A 50 -32.11 -14.16 -15.11
C LEU A 50 -30.99 -13.11 -15.12
N TYR A 51 -30.11 -13.16 -16.12
CA TYR A 51 -29.03 -12.19 -16.29
C TYR A 51 -29.56 -10.77 -16.47
N ARG A 52 -30.56 -10.55 -17.34
CA ARG A 52 -31.14 -9.22 -17.57
C ARG A 52 -31.78 -8.68 -16.30
N GLN A 53 -32.49 -9.52 -15.55
CA GLN A 53 -33.09 -9.12 -14.28
C GLN A 53 -32.03 -8.71 -13.24
N LEU A 54 -30.95 -9.49 -13.12
CA LEU A 54 -29.84 -9.13 -12.23
C LEU A 54 -29.16 -7.83 -12.67
N LYS A 55 -28.96 -7.64 -13.98
CA LYS A 55 -28.37 -6.43 -14.55
C LYS A 55 -29.22 -5.19 -14.27
N ASN A 56 -30.53 -5.28 -14.43
CA ASN A 56 -31.47 -4.19 -14.14
C ASN A 56 -31.43 -3.83 -12.65
N LEU A 57 -31.42 -4.84 -11.77
CA LEU A 57 -31.26 -4.62 -10.33
C LEU A 57 -29.93 -3.92 -10.02
N GLN A 58 -28.83 -4.40 -10.61
CA GLN A 58 -27.50 -3.82 -10.46
C GLN A 58 -27.43 -2.36 -10.92
N GLN A 59 -28.11 -1.99 -12.02
CA GLN A 59 -28.16 -0.61 -12.52
C GLN A 59 -28.96 0.31 -11.57
N ARG A 60 -30.11 -0.17 -11.06
CA ARG A 60 -30.91 0.55 -10.06
C ARG A 60 -30.12 0.83 -8.77
N LEU A 61 -29.27 -0.11 -8.36
CA LEU A 61 -28.36 0.03 -7.22
C LEU A 61 -27.25 1.07 -7.43
N GLN A 62 -26.93 1.43 -8.68
CA GLN A 62 -25.96 2.49 -8.98
C GLN A 62 -26.61 3.89 -9.01
N GLN A 63 -27.87 3.98 -9.42
CA GLN A 63 -28.57 5.26 -9.56
C GLN A 63 -29.09 5.82 -8.22
N LYS A 64 -29.45 4.96 -7.26
CA LYS A 64 -30.03 5.40 -5.97
C LYS A 64 -29.01 5.79 -4.90
N ASP A 65 -27.76 5.38 -5.04
CA ASP A 65 -26.74 5.59 -4.01
C ASP A 65 -25.77 6.74 -4.37
N GLY A 66 -26.17 7.99 -4.09
CA GLY A 66 -25.23 9.12 -4.02
C GLY A 66 -24.20 8.99 -2.88
N ARG A 67 -24.46 8.08 -1.93
CA ARG A 67 -23.51 7.58 -0.92
C ARG A 67 -23.66 6.06 -0.85
N ALA A 68 -22.66 5.32 -1.33
CA ALA A 68 -22.72 3.85 -1.39
C ALA A 68 -22.97 3.24 -0.01
N ALA A 69 -24.20 2.77 0.25
CA ALA A 69 -24.48 1.96 1.43
C ALA A 69 -23.62 0.69 1.37
N ASN A 70 -22.89 0.40 2.46
CA ASN A 70 -21.96 -0.73 2.52
C ASN A 70 -22.66 -2.09 2.36
N ASN A 71 -23.95 -2.18 2.68
CA ASN A 71 -24.77 -3.38 2.60
C ASN A 71 -26.02 -3.14 1.75
N LEU A 72 -26.51 -4.18 1.07
CA LEU A 72 -27.82 -4.16 0.44
C LEU A 72 -28.94 -4.20 1.50
N PRO A 73 -30.03 -3.44 1.32
CA PRO A 73 -31.28 -3.67 2.03
C PRO A 73 -31.75 -5.12 1.88
N GLU A 74 -32.35 -5.70 2.92
CA GLU A 74 -32.70 -7.13 2.96
C GLU A 74 -33.57 -7.56 1.77
N HIS A 75 -34.57 -6.75 1.40
CA HIS A 75 -35.43 -7.05 0.25
C HIS A 75 -34.67 -7.12 -1.09
N LEU A 76 -33.64 -6.29 -1.29
CA LEU A 76 -32.80 -6.34 -2.50
C LEU A 76 -31.81 -7.51 -2.43
N ALA A 77 -31.26 -7.78 -1.25
CA ALA A 77 -30.40 -8.95 -1.02
C ALA A 77 -31.15 -10.26 -1.31
N GLN A 78 -32.43 -10.33 -0.93
CA GLN A 78 -33.30 -11.48 -1.22
C GLN A 78 -33.60 -11.62 -2.72
N GLN A 79 -33.84 -10.52 -3.44
CA GLN A 79 -34.01 -10.56 -4.90
C GLN A 79 -32.74 -11.05 -5.61
N VAL A 80 -31.56 -10.56 -5.21
CA VAL A 80 -30.27 -11.07 -5.73
C VAL A 80 -30.16 -12.57 -5.48
N ARG A 81 -30.46 -13.01 -4.25
CA ARG A 81 -30.39 -14.42 -3.85
C ARG A 81 -31.31 -15.28 -4.71
N GLU A 82 -32.57 -14.89 -4.90
CA GLU A 82 -33.54 -15.64 -5.70
C GLU A 82 -33.06 -15.84 -7.14
N ILE A 83 -32.63 -14.77 -7.80
CA ILE A 83 -32.14 -14.83 -9.18
C ILE A 83 -30.92 -15.75 -9.30
N LEU A 84 -29.95 -15.62 -8.39
CA LEU A 84 -28.71 -16.38 -8.43
C LEU A 84 -28.90 -17.85 -8.05
N VAL A 85 -29.82 -18.16 -7.14
CA VAL A 85 -30.20 -19.55 -6.82
C VAL A 85 -30.88 -20.21 -8.02
N GLU A 86 -31.79 -19.51 -8.72
CA GLU A 86 -32.41 -20.07 -9.92
C GLU A 86 -31.40 -20.29 -11.05
N TYR A 87 -30.44 -19.38 -11.20
CA TYR A 87 -29.34 -19.53 -12.15
C TYR A 87 -28.45 -20.73 -11.80
N ALA A 88 -28.09 -20.87 -10.53
CA ALA A 88 -27.24 -21.94 -10.00
C ALA A 88 -27.84 -23.35 -10.16
N ARG A 89 -29.12 -23.46 -10.46
CA ARG A 89 -29.76 -24.76 -10.73
C ARG A 89 -29.66 -25.17 -12.21
N LEU A 90 -29.30 -24.26 -13.13
CA LEU A 90 -29.29 -24.53 -14.58
C LEU A 90 -28.22 -25.58 -14.94
N PRO A 91 -28.47 -26.46 -15.93
CA PRO A 91 -27.55 -27.56 -16.26
C PRO A 91 -26.21 -27.08 -16.87
N ASN A 92 -26.17 -25.88 -17.44
CA ASN A 92 -24.98 -25.31 -18.10
C ASN A 92 -24.11 -24.46 -17.16
N LEU A 93 -24.32 -24.54 -15.84
CA LEU A 93 -23.70 -23.65 -14.85
C LEU A 93 -22.16 -23.54 -14.95
N HIS A 94 -21.49 -24.64 -15.28
CA HIS A 94 -20.03 -24.71 -15.33
C HIS A 94 -19.44 -24.57 -16.73
N ARG A 95 -20.24 -24.14 -17.70
CA ARG A 95 -19.74 -23.90 -19.05
C ARG A 95 -19.10 -22.51 -19.13
N PRO A 96 -17.89 -22.39 -19.67
CA PRO A 96 -17.26 -21.09 -19.92
C PRO A 96 -17.89 -20.46 -21.16
N ASP A 97 -19.13 -19.97 -21.03
CA ASP A 97 -19.86 -19.28 -22.09
C ASP A 97 -20.04 -17.78 -21.79
N LEU A 98 -20.53 -17.04 -22.80
CA LEU A 98 -20.72 -15.60 -22.69
C LEU A 98 -21.73 -15.24 -21.58
N LEU A 99 -22.80 -16.02 -21.44
CA LEU A 99 -23.84 -15.77 -20.44
C LEU A 99 -23.24 -15.88 -19.03
N HIS A 100 -22.45 -16.92 -18.78
CA HIS A 100 -21.77 -17.14 -17.51
C HIS A 100 -20.78 -16.02 -17.20
N ALA A 101 -19.95 -15.63 -18.17
CA ALA A 101 -19.02 -14.52 -18.00
C ALA A 101 -19.75 -13.19 -17.66
N LEU A 102 -20.86 -12.90 -18.33
CA LEU A 102 -21.68 -11.71 -18.06
C LEU A 102 -22.38 -11.77 -16.69
N MET A 103 -22.81 -12.96 -16.27
CA MET A 103 -23.35 -13.20 -14.93
C MET A 103 -22.30 -12.92 -13.86
N LEU A 104 -21.11 -13.52 -13.97
CA LEU A 104 -19.98 -13.29 -13.06
C LEU A 104 -19.59 -11.80 -13.01
N ALA A 105 -19.49 -11.14 -14.16
CA ALA A 105 -19.18 -9.71 -14.23
C ALA A 105 -20.23 -8.86 -13.49
N THR A 106 -21.50 -9.23 -13.58
CA THR A 106 -22.59 -8.50 -12.91
C THR A 106 -22.60 -8.74 -11.40
N VAL A 107 -22.35 -9.98 -10.96
CA VAL A 107 -22.14 -10.30 -9.55
C VAL A 107 -20.93 -9.53 -8.97
N CYS A 108 -19.83 -9.41 -9.73
CA CYS A 108 -18.67 -8.62 -9.31
C CYS A 108 -19.01 -7.13 -9.15
N ARG A 109 -19.92 -6.58 -9.96
CA ARG A 109 -20.39 -5.19 -9.82
C ARG A 109 -21.29 -4.98 -8.60
N ILE A 110 -22.06 -5.99 -8.20
CA ILE A 110 -22.79 -5.98 -6.92
C ILE A 110 -21.79 -6.04 -5.75
N GLY A 111 -20.77 -6.90 -5.87
CA GLY A 111 -19.62 -6.96 -4.98
C GLY A 111 -19.98 -7.30 -3.54
N THR A 112 -19.23 -6.73 -2.59
CA THR A 112 -19.35 -7.02 -1.15
C THR A 112 -20.63 -6.49 -0.50
N ARG A 113 -21.48 -5.78 -1.25
CA ARG A 113 -22.78 -5.30 -0.77
C ARG A 113 -23.75 -6.46 -0.51
N TRP A 114 -23.53 -7.60 -1.20
CA TRP A 114 -24.28 -8.83 -1.00
C TRP A 114 -23.43 -9.87 -0.26
N ARG A 115 -23.87 -10.27 0.94
CA ARG A 115 -23.13 -11.20 1.81
C ARG A 115 -22.97 -12.62 1.23
N GLY A 116 -23.84 -13.03 0.32
CA GLY A 116 -23.81 -14.36 -0.32
C GLY A 116 -22.77 -14.52 -1.44
N ILE A 117 -22.01 -13.46 -1.76
CA ILE A 117 -21.15 -13.43 -2.94
C ILE A 117 -20.09 -14.53 -2.97
N LEU A 118 -19.39 -14.79 -1.85
CA LEU A 118 -18.36 -15.82 -1.80
C LEU A 118 -18.95 -17.21 -1.99
N GLY A 119 -20.07 -17.51 -1.31
CA GLY A 119 -20.77 -18.78 -1.44
C GLY A 119 -21.22 -19.06 -2.87
N PHE A 120 -21.75 -18.03 -3.55
CA PHE A 120 -22.13 -18.16 -4.97
C PHE A 120 -20.92 -18.41 -5.87
N LEU A 121 -19.87 -17.58 -5.77
CA LEU A 121 -18.68 -17.71 -6.62
C LEU A 121 -17.96 -19.05 -6.42
N TYR A 122 -17.95 -19.57 -5.19
CA TYR A 122 -17.49 -20.91 -4.87
C TYR A 122 -18.34 -21.97 -5.56
N TYR A 123 -19.66 -21.92 -5.36
CA TYR A 123 -20.59 -22.92 -5.89
C TYR A 123 -20.53 -23.03 -7.42
N VAL A 124 -20.44 -21.90 -8.13
CA VAL A 124 -20.39 -21.89 -9.60
C VAL A 124 -19.01 -22.19 -10.18
N ARG A 125 -17.99 -22.40 -9.34
CA ARG A 125 -16.58 -22.58 -9.74
C ARG A 125 -16.06 -21.42 -10.59
N ALA A 126 -16.31 -20.18 -10.14
CA ALA A 126 -16.18 -18.97 -10.95
C ALA A 126 -14.82 -18.77 -11.65
N PHE A 127 -13.72 -19.30 -11.11
CA PHE A 127 -12.39 -19.20 -11.73
C PHE A 127 -12.12 -20.28 -12.80
N ASP A 128 -12.75 -21.45 -12.66
CA ASP A 128 -12.59 -22.58 -13.59
C ASP A 128 -13.44 -22.37 -14.86
N THR A 129 -14.49 -21.55 -14.74
CA THR A 129 -15.44 -21.23 -15.82
C THR A 129 -15.07 -19.98 -16.62
N LEU A 130 -13.88 -19.40 -16.41
CA LEU A 130 -13.41 -18.26 -17.19
C LEU A 130 -13.02 -18.68 -18.60
N ARG A 131 -13.43 -17.90 -19.61
CA ARG A 131 -12.99 -18.09 -20.99
C ARG A 131 -11.58 -17.51 -21.23
N PRO A 132 -10.87 -17.93 -22.29
CA PRO A 132 -9.56 -17.34 -22.61
C PRO A 132 -9.60 -15.80 -22.72
N GLU A 133 -10.64 -15.24 -23.33
CA GLU A 133 -10.85 -13.79 -23.45
C GLU A 133 -11.16 -13.09 -22.12
N ASP A 134 -11.69 -13.80 -21.12
CA ASP A 134 -12.03 -13.24 -19.81
C ASP A 134 -10.78 -13.00 -18.94
N ARG A 135 -9.64 -13.58 -19.32
CA ARG A 135 -8.34 -13.42 -18.65
C ARG A 135 -7.55 -12.23 -19.17
N ARG A 136 -7.90 -11.69 -20.34
CA ARG A 136 -7.19 -10.59 -20.99
C ARG A 136 -7.86 -9.24 -20.71
N PRO A 137 -7.09 -8.17 -20.43
CA PRO A 137 -7.63 -6.81 -20.40
C PRO A 137 -8.26 -6.45 -21.74
N ARG A 138 -9.24 -5.54 -21.71
CA ARG A 138 -9.88 -5.04 -22.93
C ARG A 138 -9.54 -3.57 -23.13
N THR A 139 -9.02 -3.22 -24.29
CA THR A 139 -8.75 -1.83 -24.65
C THR A 139 -9.86 -1.32 -25.53
N LEU A 140 -10.55 -0.27 -25.11
CA LEU A 140 -11.59 0.40 -25.88
C LEU A 140 -11.32 1.92 -25.83
N GLN A 141 -11.25 2.57 -26.99
CA GLN A 141 -11.07 4.04 -27.08
C GLN A 141 -9.89 4.53 -26.22
N GLN A 142 -8.71 3.89 -26.36
CA GLN A 142 -7.48 4.16 -25.59
C GLN A 142 -7.57 3.96 -24.06
N ARG A 143 -8.73 3.50 -23.53
CA ARG A 143 -8.87 3.11 -22.12
C ARG A 143 -8.75 1.60 -21.97
N THR A 144 -7.87 1.18 -21.07
CA THR A 144 -7.70 -0.23 -20.72
C THR A 144 -8.60 -0.59 -19.54
N TYR A 145 -9.53 -1.49 -19.78
CA TYR A 145 -10.44 -2.05 -18.79
C TYR A 145 -9.86 -3.34 -18.20
N PRO A 146 -10.02 -3.58 -16.89
CA PRO A 146 -9.53 -4.79 -16.26
C PRO A 146 -10.22 -6.04 -16.83
N SER A 147 -9.50 -7.15 -16.90
CA SER A 147 -10.06 -8.44 -17.29
C SER A 147 -11.12 -8.90 -16.27
N LEU A 148 -11.99 -9.83 -16.67
CA LEU A 148 -12.96 -10.42 -15.74
C LEU A 148 -12.24 -11.21 -14.63
N GLU A 149 -11.14 -11.89 -14.95
CA GLU A 149 -10.30 -12.55 -13.93
C GLU A 149 -9.79 -11.56 -12.89
N GLN A 150 -9.31 -10.39 -13.31
CA GLN A 150 -8.85 -9.34 -12.39
C GLN A 150 -10.01 -8.80 -11.54
N GLN A 151 -11.17 -8.55 -12.15
CA GLN A 151 -12.37 -8.09 -11.43
C GLN A 151 -12.83 -9.12 -10.39
N LEU A 152 -12.84 -10.40 -10.75
CA LEU A 152 -13.21 -11.51 -9.90
C LEU A 152 -12.23 -11.64 -8.72
N THR A 153 -10.92 -11.66 -9.00
CA THR A 153 -9.87 -11.73 -7.97
C THR A 153 -9.98 -10.58 -6.98
N ARG A 154 -10.17 -9.34 -7.47
CA ARG A 154 -10.38 -8.16 -6.63
C ARG A 154 -11.65 -8.28 -5.78
N THR A 155 -12.73 -8.81 -6.34
CA THR A 155 -14.01 -8.98 -5.64
C THR A 155 -13.90 -10.00 -4.52
N VAL A 156 -13.29 -11.15 -4.80
CA VAL A 156 -13.05 -12.21 -3.81
C VAL A 156 -12.14 -11.71 -2.69
N ALA A 157 -11.05 -11.01 -3.03
CA ALA A 157 -10.17 -10.40 -2.02
C ALA A 157 -10.92 -9.38 -1.15
N ALA A 158 -11.68 -8.47 -1.77
CA ALA A 158 -12.48 -7.48 -1.05
C ALA A 158 -13.52 -8.15 -0.14
N ALA A 159 -14.16 -9.24 -0.59
CA ALA A 159 -15.12 -9.98 0.21
C ALA A 159 -14.48 -10.64 1.44
N LEU A 160 -13.30 -11.27 1.30
CA LEU A 160 -12.51 -11.77 2.42
C LEU A 160 -12.17 -10.66 3.44
N ALA A 161 -11.83 -9.47 2.95
CA ALA A 161 -11.48 -8.34 3.81
C ALA A 161 -12.69 -7.71 4.53
N LYS A 162 -13.86 -7.67 3.90
CA LYS A 162 -15.00 -6.85 4.35
C LYS A 162 -16.14 -7.65 4.98
N LEU A 163 -16.38 -8.89 4.57
CA LEU A 163 -17.47 -9.68 5.12
C LEU A 163 -17.14 -10.17 6.54
N PRO A 164 -18.17 -10.39 7.39
CA PRO A 164 -18.04 -11.16 8.63
C PRO A 164 -17.57 -12.57 8.28
N LEU A 165 -16.53 -13.06 8.95
CA LEU A 165 -15.95 -14.37 8.64
C LEU A 165 -16.76 -15.51 9.24
N GLU A 166 -17.39 -15.25 10.37
CA GLU A 166 -18.32 -16.11 11.11
C GLU A 166 -19.57 -16.48 10.28
N ASP A 167 -19.98 -15.62 9.36
CA ASP A 167 -21.11 -15.85 8.44
C ASP A 167 -20.75 -16.76 7.25
N GLN A 168 -19.46 -17.15 7.11
CA GLN A 168 -18.96 -17.84 5.91
C GLN A 168 -18.48 -19.25 6.25
N ARG A 169 -18.76 -20.20 5.36
CA ARG A 169 -18.32 -21.59 5.52
C ARG A 169 -16.79 -21.71 5.41
N PRO A 170 -16.10 -22.51 6.26
CA PRO A 170 -14.65 -22.63 6.24
C PRO A 170 -14.06 -23.02 4.88
N GLU A 171 -14.71 -23.94 4.16
CA GLU A 171 -14.28 -24.41 2.83
C GLU A 171 -14.33 -23.30 1.78
N VAL A 172 -15.32 -22.40 1.87
CA VAL A 172 -15.46 -21.23 0.98
C VAL A 172 -14.35 -20.22 1.26
N LEU A 173 -14.04 -19.98 2.53
CA LEU A 173 -12.96 -19.06 2.93
C LEU A 173 -11.60 -19.59 2.48
N ASN A 174 -11.34 -20.89 2.67
CA ASN A 174 -10.11 -21.53 2.23
C ASN A 174 -9.94 -21.38 0.71
N TRP A 175 -10.95 -21.81 -0.06
CA TRP A 175 -10.98 -21.64 -1.52
C TRP A 175 -10.71 -20.20 -1.93
N ALA A 176 -11.43 -19.24 -1.35
CA ALA A 176 -11.29 -17.83 -1.71
C ALA A 176 -9.86 -17.31 -1.47
N SER A 177 -9.25 -17.65 -0.32
CA SER A 177 -7.87 -17.25 -0.02
C SER A 177 -6.85 -17.88 -0.97
N THR A 178 -6.98 -19.18 -1.28
CA THR A 178 -6.13 -19.89 -2.23
C THR A 178 -6.21 -19.28 -3.63
N GLN A 179 -7.43 -18.99 -4.11
CA GLN A 179 -7.63 -18.42 -5.45
C GLN A 179 -7.02 -17.01 -5.58
N VAL A 180 -7.08 -16.20 -4.51
CA VAL A 180 -6.45 -14.88 -4.49
C VAL A 180 -4.93 -15.00 -4.46
N GLN A 181 -4.37 -15.86 -3.59
CA GLN A 181 -2.93 -16.08 -3.46
C GLN A 181 -2.28 -16.53 -4.78
N GLN A 182 -2.87 -17.53 -5.44
CA GLN A 182 -2.36 -18.06 -6.72
C GLN A 182 -2.34 -17.03 -7.86
N ARG A 183 -3.05 -15.90 -7.72
CA ARG A 183 -3.18 -14.86 -8.75
C ARG A 183 -2.49 -13.55 -8.41
N LEU A 184 -1.84 -13.42 -7.25
CA LEU A 184 -1.15 -12.20 -6.86
C LEU A 184 -0.08 -11.79 -7.88
N SER A 185 0.74 -12.75 -8.32
CA SER A 185 1.81 -12.52 -9.31
C SER A 185 1.31 -12.12 -10.68
N ARG A 186 0.04 -12.39 -11.02
CA ARG A 186 -0.57 -11.98 -12.29
C ARG A 186 -0.96 -10.50 -12.30
N PHE A 187 -1.06 -9.87 -11.13
CA PHE A 187 -1.55 -8.49 -10.97
C PHE A 187 -0.62 -7.65 -10.07
N PRO A 188 0.68 -7.54 -10.37
CA PRO A 188 1.65 -6.85 -9.51
C PRO A 188 1.32 -5.37 -9.30
N ASP A 189 0.77 -4.70 -10.31
CA ASP A 189 0.42 -3.27 -10.26
C ASP A 189 -0.92 -2.96 -9.57
N LYS A 190 -1.53 -3.95 -8.90
CA LYS A 190 -2.86 -3.82 -8.28
C LYS A 190 -2.75 -3.91 -6.76
N PRO A 191 -2.38 -2.82 -6.06
CA PRO A 191 -2.09 -2.84 -4.62
C PRO A 191 -3.28 -3.26 -3.74
N TRP A 192 -4.51 -3.09 -4.24
CA TRP A 192 -5.71 -3.41 -3.49
C TRP A 192 -5.98 -4.90 -3.30
N ILE A 193 -5.48 -5.75 -4.20
CA ILE A 193 -5.62 -7.22 -4.06
C ILE A 193 -4.79 -7.73 -2.88
N PRO A 194 -3.46 -7.51 -2.81
CA PRO A 194 -2.66 -7.92 -1.66
C PRO A 194 -3.08 -7.19 -0.37
N TYR A 195 -3.48 -5.91 -0.44
CA TYR A 195 -4.04 -5.19 0.71
C TYR A 195 -5.25 -5.91 1.34
N HIS A 196 -6.21 -6.33 0.51
CA HIS A 196 -7.40 -7.00 1.00
C HIS A 196 -7.09 -8.40 1.54
N LEU A 197 -6.19 -9.13 0.90
CA LEU A 197 -5.71 -10.41 1.43
C LEU A 197 -5.01 -10.24 2.78
N ALA A 198 -4.17 -9.21 2.94
CA ALA A 198 -3.54 -8.88 4.21
C ALA A 198 -4.58 -8.56 5.29
N CYS A 199 -5.63 -7.81 4.96
CA CYS A 199 -6.74 -7.54 5.89
C CYS A 199 -7.41 -8.84 6.37
N TYR A 200 -7.57 -9.83 5.49
CA TYR A 200 -8.09 -11.15 5.85
C TYR A 200 -7.12 -11.92 6.75
N LEU A 201 -5.82 -11.94 6.43
CA LEU A 201 -4.79 -12.61 7.23
C LEU A 201 -4.67 -12.01 8.64
N ILE A 202 -4.76 -10.69 8.78
CA ILE A 202 -4.83 -10.01 10.09
C ILE A 202 -6.03 -10.50 10.91
N LYS A 203 -7.22 -10.64 10.30
CA LYS A 203 -8.40 -11.19 11.01
C LYS A 203 -8.19 -12.64 11.48
N LYS A 204 -7.37 -13.40 10.74
CA LYS A 204 -6.98 -14.78 11.07
C LYS A 204 -5.74 -14.86 11.97
N GLN A 205 -5.23 -13.74 12.49
CA GLN A 205 -4.02 -13.66 13.31
C GLN A 205 -2.73 -14.16 12.63
N ARG A 206 -2.74 -14.25 11.29
CA ARG A 206 -1.58 -14.62 10.45
C ARG A 206 -0.79 -13.36 10.06
N ILE A 207 -0.32 -12.64 11.07
CA ILE A 207 0.27 -11.29 10.93
C ILE A 207 1.60 -11.28 10.18
N SER A 208 2.42 -12.33 10.33
CA SER A 208 3.70 -12.48 9.60
C SER A 208 3.51 -12.52 8.08
N GLU A 209 2.46 -13.20 7.60
CA GLU A 209 2.12 -13.28 6.18
C GLU A 209 1.46 -12.00 5.65
N ALA A 210 0.79 -11.24 6.52
CA ALA A 210 0.13 -9.99 6.15
C ALA A 210 1.14 -8.85 5.88
N ARG A 211 2.25 -8.79 6.63
CA ARG A 211 3.28 -7.73 6.52
C ARG A 211 3.84 -7.56 5.10
N PRO A 212 4.41 -8.59 4.44
CA PRO A 212 4.99 -8.44 3.10
C PRO A 212 3.94 -8.03 2.05
N LEU A 213 2.67 -8.41 2.23
CA LEU A 213 1.57 -7.99 1.34
C LEU A 213 1.21 -6.50 1.51
N LEU A 214 1.37 -5.94 2.71
CA LEU A 214 1.11 -4.53 2.97
C LEU A 214 2.28 -3.63 2.57
N ALA A 215 3.51 -4.12 2.55
CA ALA A 215 4.71 -3.32 2.27
C ALA A 215 4.66 -2.53 0.95
N PRO A 216 4.37 -3.13 -0.22
CA PRO A 216 4.27 -2.36 -1.46
C PRO A 216 3.11 -1.36 -1.44
N VAL A 217 2.02 -1.68 -0.76
CA VAL A 217 0.85 -0.80 -0.60
C VAL A 217 1.21 0.40 0.28
N LEU A 218 1.94 0.16 1.37
CA LEU A 218 2.47 1.19 2.25
C LEU A 218 3.39 2.12 1.46
N LEU A 219 4.32 1.59 0.68
CA LEU A 219 5.24 2.40 -0.11
C LEU A 219 4.50 3.35 -1.07
N GLN A 220 3.51 2.83 -1.81
CA GLN A 220 2.71 3.59 -2.77
C GLN A 220 1.74 4.60 -2.10
N HIS A 221 1.25 4.29 -0.90
CA HIS A 221 0.19 5.04 -0.24
C HIS A 221 0.56 5.51 1.19
N HIS A 222 1.85 5.75 1.45
CA HIS A 222 2.39 6.12 2.77
C HIS A 222 1.84 7.42 3.35
N GLN A 223 1.13 8.23 2.57
CA GLN A 223 0.47 9.46 3.04
C GLN A 223 -0.95 9.21 3.58
N LYS A 224 -1.44 7.96 3.54
CA LYS A 224 -2.80 7.61 4.00
C LYS A 224 -2.75 7.03 5.42
N SER A 225 -3.46 7.66 6.37
CA SER A 225 -3.46 7.24 7.77
C SER A 225 -3.94 5.79 7.95
N TRP A 226 -5.01 5.41 7.24
CA TRP A 226 -5.64 4.10 7.35
C TRP A 226 -4.75 2.96 6.82
N ILE A 227 -3.75 3.25 5.98
CA ILE A 227 -2.73 2.27 5.58
C ILE A 227 -1.80 1.99 6.76
N TRP A 228 -1.29 3.05 7.41
CA TRP A 228 -0.45 2.91 8.61
C TRP A 228 -1.19 2.23 9.76
N GLU A 229 -2.49 2.50 9.95
CA GLU A 229 -3.31 1.79 10.92
C GLU A 229 -3.37 0.28 10.61
N LYS A 230 -3.47 -0.12 9.33
CA LYS A 230 -3.45 -1.53 8.93
C LYS A 230 -2.09 -2.16 9.15
N VAL A 231 -1.01 -1.44 8.87
CA VAL A 231 0.36 -1.89 9.15
C VAL A 231 0.58 -2.09 10.65
N ALA A 232 0.08 -1.18 11.49
CA ALA A 232 0.11 -1.36 12.94
C ALA A 232 -0.60 -2.66 13.39
N ARG A 233 -1.75 -2.97 12.79
CA ARG A 233 -2.47 -4.21 13.05
C ARG A 233 -1.75 -5.47 12.55
N ALA A 234 -0.88 -5.35 11.54
CA ALA A 234 -0.01 -6.44 11.08
C ALA A 234 1.28 -6.59 11.91
N ASN A 235 1.48 -5.75 12.93
CA ASN A 235 2.64 -5.75 13.81
C ASN A 235 2.24 -5.95 15.28
N GLN A 236 1.16 -6.70 15.55
CA GLN A 236 0.71 -6.96 16.93
C GLN A 236 1.76 -7.68 17.78
N ASP A 237 2.61 -8.47 17.15
CA ASP A 237 3.78 -9.17 17.70
C ASP A 237 5.05 -8.29 17.79
N ARG A 238 5.02 -7.05 17.31
CA ARG A 238 6.17 -6.13 17.26
C ARG A 238 5.80 -4.76 17.85
N PRO A 239 5.87 -4.59 19.18
CA PRO A 239 5.38 -3.38 19.86
C PRO A 239 5.97 -2.08 19.31
N ALA A 240 7.29 -2.03 19.10
CA ALA A 240 7.97 -0.86 18.51
C ALA A 240 7.43 -0.50 17.11
N HIS A 241 7.20 -1.50 16.24
CA HIS A 241 6.67 -1.27 14.90
C HIS A 241 5.20 -0.83 14.94
N ARG A 242 4.42 -1.44 15.82
CA ARG A 242 3.02 -1.06 16.04
C ARG A 242 2.88 0.36 16.55
N LEU A 243 3.70 0.75 17.53
CA LEU A 243 3.72 2.10 18.10
C LEU A 243 4.07 3.11 17.01
N THR A 244 5.19 2.92 16.30
CA THR A 244 5.62 3.81 15.21
C THR A 244 4.57 3.93 14.12
N ALA A 245 3.93 2.82 13.72
CA ALA A 245 2.86 2.83 12.72
C ALA A 245 1.58 3.55 13.20
N LEU A 246 1.15 3.36 14.46
CA LEU A 246 -0.01 4.07 15.01
C LEU A 246 0.26 5.57 15.15
N THR A 247 1.44 5.96 15.63
CA THR A 247 1.83 7.37 15.74
C THR A 247 1.87 8.02 14.35
N GLN A 248 2.40 7.32 13.35
CA GLN A 248 2.41 7.81 11.97
C GLN A 248 1.00 7.89 11.37
N ALA A 249 0.10 6.93 11.67
CA ALA A 249 -1.30 7.01 11.28
C ALA A 249 -1.96 8.26 11.88
N LEU A 250 -1.76 8.52 13.18
CA LEU A 250 -2.33 9.66 13.87
C LEU A 250 -1.86 11.00 13.28
N ARG A 251 -0.56 11.14 12.98
CA ARG A 251 0.02 12.32 12.32
C ARG A 251 -0.65 12.63 10.97
N LEU A 252 -1.04 11.59 10.23
CA LEU A 252 -1.65 11.72 8.91
C LEU A 252 -3.18 11.90 8.96
N ALA A 253 -3.81 11.57 10.09
CA ALA A 253 -5.27 11.61 10.25
C ALA A 253 -5.83 13.01 10.57
N THR A 254 -5.05 14.08 10.41
CA THR A 254 -5.42 15.46 10.83
C THR A 254 -6.70 15.98 10.19
N LYS A 255 -6.97 15.63 8.93
CA LYS A 255 -8.18 16.03 8.17
C LYS A 255 -9.25 14.95 8.12
N GLU A 256 -9.06 13.84 8.84
CA GLU A 256 -10.05 12.76 8.85
C GLU A 256 -11.15 13.02 9.88
N HIS A 257 -12.25 12.27 9.77
CA HIS A 257 -13.35 12.36 10.72
C HIS A 257 -12.82 12.14 12.16
N PRO A 258 -13.28 12.91 13.17
CA PRO A 258 -12.77 12.83 14.54
C PRO A 258 -12.78 11.41 15.13
N VAL A 259 -13.73 10.56 14.71
CA VAL A 259 -13.83 9.15 15.13
C VAL A 259 -12.59 8.32 14.80
N VAL A 260 -11.90 8.64 13.71
CA VAL A 260 -10.66 7.93 13.31
C VAL A 260 -9.54 8.30 14.27
N ARG A 261 -9.36 9.59 14.55
CA ARG A 261 -8.36 10.08 15.49
C ARG A 261 -8.63 9.57 16.90
N PHE A 262 -9.89 9.57 17.32
CA PHE A 262 -10.32 9.01 18.62
C PHE A 262 -9.89 7.55 18.77
N ARG A 263 -10.18 6.72 17.74
CA ARG A 263 -9.75 5.32 17.71
C ARG A 263 -8.24 5.15 17.79
N LEU A 264 -7.48 5.96 17.04
CA LEU A 264 -6.02 5.89 17.03
C LEU A 264 -5.41 6.28 18.38
N HIS A 265 -5.91 7.34 19.02
CA HIS A 265 -5.50 7.73 20.37
C HIS A 265 -5.79 6.61 21.39
N LEU A 266 -6.95 5.97 21.30
CA LEU A 266 -7.27 4.83 22.19
C LEU A 266 -6.30 3.66 21.99
N TYR A 267 -6.02 3.27 20.74
CA TYR A 267 -5.06 2.20 20.45
C TYR A 267 -3.64 2.51 20.93
N LEU A 268 -3.22 3.78 20.83
CA LEU A 268 -1.94 4.22 21.38
C LEU A 268 -1.94 4.16 22.91
N ALA A 269 -2.99 4.64 23.57
CA ALA A 269 -3.12 4.60 25.03
C ALA A 269 -3.07 3.17 25.56
N GLU A 270 -3.78 2.23 24.92
CA GLU A 270 -3.75 0.81 25.29
C GLU A 270 -2.34 0.21 25.15
N LEU A 271 -1.66 0.49 24.03
CA LEU A 271 -0.30 -0.01 23.77
C LEU A 271 0.71 0.55 24.77
N LEU A 272 0.67 1.86 25.02
CA LEU A 272 1.59 2.54 25.94
C LEU A 272 1.34 2.11 27.39
N ALA A 273 0.09 1.93 27.79
CA ALA A 273 -0.24 1.43 29.14
C ALA A 273 0.24 -0.01 29.34
N ALA A 274 0.17 -0.86 28.32
CA ALA A 274 0.73 -2.21 28.36
C ALA A 274 2.26 -2.21 28.50
N GLU A 275 2.95 -1.21 27.93
CA GLU A 275 4.39 -0.96 28.12
C GLU A 275 4.72 -0.16 29.39
N GLN A 276 3.74 0.08 30.28
CA GLN A 276 3.88 0.87 31.52
C GLN A 276 4.32 2.34 31.30
N ARG A 277 4.15 2.87 30.08
CA ARG A 277 4.45 4.26 29.71
C ARG A 277 3.26 5.17 30.01
N TYR A 278 2.93 5.27 31.29
CA TYR A 278 1.66 5.85 31.76
C TYR A 278 1.48 7.35 31.45
N ASP A 279 2.54 8.14 31.45
CA ASP A 279 2.47 9.58 31.15
C ASP A 279 2.07 9.81 29.68
N GLU A 280 2.68 9.06 28.76
CA GLU A 280 2.33 9.10 27.34
C GLU A 280 0.94 8.50 27.08
N ALA A 281 0.59 7.39 27.74
CA ALA A 281 -0.74 6.79 27.64
C ALA A 281 -1.83 7.76 28.11
N ALA A 282 -1.59 8.48 29.20
CA ALA A 282 -2.52 9.47 29.74
C ALA A 282 -2.70 10.65 28.78
N ALA A 283 -1.63 11.14 28.14
CA ALA A 283 -1.72 12.18 27.13
C ALA A 283 -2.62 11.77 25.95
N GLN A 284 -2.47 10.54 25.46
CA GLN A 284 -3.30 10.01 24.38
C GLN A 284 -4.77 9.87 24.82
N LEU A 285 -5.03 9.43 26.05
CA LEU A 285 -6.39 9.29 26.56
C LEU A 285 -7.06 10.64 26.85
N GLN A 286 -6.29 11.66 27.29
CA GLN A 286 -6.78 13.04 27.38
C GLN A 286 -7.17 13.58 25.99
N ALA A 287 -6.39 13.30 24.95
CA ALA A 287 -6.71 13.69 23.58
C ALA A 287 -7.98 12.98 23.08
N ALA A 288 -8.15 11.68 23.37
CA ALA A 288 -9.37 10.94 23.10
C ALA A 288 -10.59 11.56 23.83
N ARG A 289 -10.44 11.96 25.11
CA ARG A 289 -11.48 12.63 25.90
C ARG A 289 -11.90 13.98 25.32
N ARG A 290 -10.99 14.72 24.68
CA ARG A 290 -11.32 15.96 23.95
C ARG A 290 -12.15 15.65 22.71
N LEU A 291 -11.73 14.68 21.91
CA LEU A 291 -12.46 14.26 20.71
C LEU A 291 -13.84 13.68 21.03
N GLU A 292 -14.00 12.96 22.14
CA GLU A 292 -15.31 12.47 22.60
C GLU A 292 -16.35 13.59 22.71
N LYS A 293 -15.96 14.79 23.15
CA LYS A 293 -16.87 15.95 23.26
C LYS A 293 -17.31 16.47 21.88
N GLU A 294 -16.46 16.34 20.88
CA GLU A 294 -16.75 16.71 19.49
C GLU A 294 -17.63 15.66 18.79
N LEU A 295 -17.60 14.41 19.28
CA LEU A 295 -18.36 13.29 18.73
C LEU A 295 -19.79 13.28 19.31
N GLY A 296 -20.80 13.39 18.43
CA GLY A 296 -22.20 13.38 18.84
C GLY A 296 -22.69 12.04 19.45
N ARG A 297 -23.83 12.06 20.14
CA ARG A 297 -24.41 10.90 20.88
C ARG A 297 -24.59 9.63 20.03
N ASN A 298 -24.84 9.76 18.73
CA ASN A 298 -25.05 8.61 17.84
C ASN A 298 -23.79 7.77 17.63
N GLU A 299 -22.60 8.35 17.80
CA GLU A 299 -21.36 7.58 17.66
C GLU A 299 -20.98 6.84 18.95
N GLN A 300 -21.60 7.17 20.09
CA GLN A 300 -21.36 6.61 21.42
C GLN A 300 -22.20 5.34 21.72
N ASP A 301 -22.38 4.48 20.72
CA ASP A 301 -23.14 3.24 20.88
C ASP A 301 -22.48 2.34 21.95
N ARG A 302 -23.23 2.02 23.01
CA ARG A 302 -22.80 1.16 24.13
C ARG A 302 -22.49 -0.28 23.69
N ARG A 303 -22.96 -0.70 22.52
CA ARG A 303 -22.67 -2.02 21.93
C ARG A 303 -21.33 -2.04 21.18
N ASN A 304 -20.77 -0.89 20.83
CA ASN A 304 -19.48 -0.83 20.14
C ASN A 304 -18.33 -1.12 21.12
N PRO A 305 -17.52 -2.17 20.89
CA PRO A 305 -16.41 -2.56 21.77
C PRO A 305 -15.40 -1.43 22.03
N LEU A 306 -15.24 -0.52 21.06
CA LEU A 306 -14.31 0.60 21.16
C LEU A 306 -14.64 1.52 22.35
N TRP A 307 -15.92 1.84 22.55
CA TRP A 307 -16.35 2.68 23.68
C TRP A 307 -16.28 1.96 25.02
N ARG A 308 -16.43 0.62 25.02
CA ARG A 308 -16.23 -0.18 26.24
C ARG A 308 -14.78 -0.11 26.69
N SER A 309 -13.83 -0.31 25.78
CA SER A 309 -12.41 -0.20 26.07
C SER A 309 -12.03 1.20 26.56
N TYR A 310 -12.51 2.24 25.87
CA TYR A 310 -12.28 3.63 26.29
C TYR A 310 -12.75 3.90 27.71
N ARG A 311 -13.98 3.50 28.08
CA ARG A 311 -14.49 3.67 29.45
C ARG A 311 -13.68 2.90 30.48
N GLN A 312 -13.25 1.68 30.15
CA GLN A 312 -12.40 0.88 31.03
C GLN A 312 -11.04 1.56 31.27
N MET A 313 -10.46 2.17 30.24
CA MET A 313 -9.21 2.92 30.33
C MET A 313 -9.35 4.16 31.22
N LEU A 314 -10.47 4.89 31.14
CA LEU A 314 -10.73 6.05 32.00
C LEU A 314 -10.78 5.70 33.50
N GLN A 315 -11.13 4.47 33.85
CA GLN A 315 -11.21 4.02 35.24
C GLN A 315 -9.88 3.52 35.81
N GLN A 316 -8.83 3.44 34.99
CA GLN A 316 -7.55 2.91 35.45
C GLN A 316 -6.89 3.86 36.46
N PRO A 317 -6.27 3.33 37.54
CA PRO A 317 -5.63 4.16 38.57
C PRO A 317 -4.56 5.10 38.01
N TRP A 318 -3.73 4.60 37.09
CA TRP A 318 -2.66 5.38 36.46
C TRP A 318 -3.20 6.60 35.69
N PHE A 319 -4.38 6.48 35.07
CA PHE A 319 -4.99 7.59 34.35
C PHE A 319 -5.62 8.59 35.31
N ARG A 320 -6.36 8.13 36.33
CA ARG A 320 -7.01 9.02 37.31
C ARG A 320 -6.01 9.96 37.99
N GLN A 321 -4.80 9.47 38.29
CA GLN A 321 -3.71 10.27 38.86
C GLN A 321 -3.16 11.34 37.90
N ARG A 322 -3.35 11.18 36.58
CA ARG A 322 -2.75 12.02 35.51
C ARG A 322 -3.80 12.78 34.70
N ALA A 323 -5.09 12.59 34.99
CA ALA A 323 -6.18 13.05 34.14
C ALA A 323 -6.18 14.57 33.91
N GLU A 324 -5.70 15.34 34.89
CA GLU A 324 -5.67 16.80 34.86
C GLU A 324 -4.25 17.38 34.77
N ARG A 325 -3.21 16.54 34.58
CA ARG A 325 -1.83 17.02 34.32
C ARG A 325 -1.75 17.70 32.96
N THR A 326 -1.02 18.81 32.88
CA THR A 326 -0.80 19.60 31.66
C THR A 326 0.60 19.44 31.06
N ASP A 327 1.53 18.87 31.83
CA ASP A 327 2.94 18.67 31.51
C ASP A 327 3.24 17.31 30.86
N LEU A 328 2.23 16.67 30.28
CA LEU A 328 2.36 15.35 29.67
C LEU A 328 2.93 15.42 28.24
N PRO A 329 3.75 14.44 27.82
CA PRO A 329 4.28 14.38 26.46
C PRO A 329 3.15 14.15 25.45
N GLN A 330 2.97 15.09 24.51
CA GLN A 330 1.88 15.01 23.51
C GLN A 330 2.06 13.87 22.52
N GLU A 331 3.31 13.54 22.19
CA GLU A 331 3.65 12.54 21.19
C GLU A 331 4.47 11.40 21.82
N PRO A 332 4.19 10.14 21.45
CA PRO A 332 4.96 9.04 21.99
C PRO A 332 6.42 9.04 21.53
N ALA A 333 7.34 8.75 22.44
CA ALA A 333 8.74 8.51 22.10
C ALA A 333 8.87 7.24 21.24
N LEU A 334 9.54 7.35 20.09
CA LEU A 334 9.70 6.25 19.14
C LEU A 334 11.10 5.65 19.25
N THR A 335 11.19 4.32 19.33
CA THR A 335 12.47 3.58 19.29
C THR A 335 12.94 3.31 17.86
N ILE A 336 12.02 3.31 16.89
CA ILE A 336 12.35 3.18 15.47
C ILE A 336 11.66 4.26 14.64
N GLN A 337 12.32 4.67 13.56
CA GLN A 337 11.76 5.62 12.61
C GLN A 337 10.72 4.96 11.68
N PRO A 338 9.69 5.70 11.21
CA PRO A 338 8.71 5.16 10.26
C PRO A 338 9.32 4.58 8.98
N ASP A 339 10.45 5.12 8.55
CA ASP A 339 11.14 4.68 7.34
C ASP A 339 11.69 3.24 7.46
N VAL A 340 11.99 2.78 8.68
CA VAL A 340 12.36 1.37 8.91
C VAL A 340 11.24 0.45 8.45
N ILE A 341 9.99 0.79 8.77
CA ILE A 341 8.80 0.02 8.36
C ILE A 341 8.52 0.19 6.86
N LEU A 342 8.71 1.41 6.33
CA LEU A 342 8.45 1.73 4.93
C LEU A 342 9.31 0.91 3.96
N TYR A 343 10.56 0.63 4.34
CA TYR A 343 11.56 -0.02 3.50
C TYR A 343 11.93 -1.45 3.95
N GLU A 344 11.28 -1.99 4.99
CA GLU A 344 11.60 -3.31 5.57
C GLU A 344 11.64 -4.45 4.55
N HIS A 345 10.74 -4.41 3.56
CA HIS A 345 10.60 -5.45 2.54
C HIS A 345 11.17 -5.06 1.17
N GLN A 346 11.97 -3.99 1.12
CA GLN A 346 12.65 -3.58 -0.12
C GLN A 346 13.99 -4.30 -0.24
N PRO A 347 14.45 -4.59 -1.47
CA PRO A 347 15.82 -5.04 -1.68
C PRO A 347 16.74 -3.92 -1.20
N LEU A 348 17.56 -4.24 -0.21
CA LEU A 348 18.57 -3.35 0.33
C LEU A 348 19.84 -3.53 -0.48
N GLN A 349 20.40 -2.42 -0.94
CA GLN A 349 21.71 -2.37 -1.58
C GLN A 349 22.68 -1.67 -0.64
N GLU A 350 23.76 -2.35 -0.31
CA GLU A 350 24.89 -1.70 0.35
C GLU A 350 25.76 -0.99 -0.69
N ALA A 351 26.20 0.22 -0.33
CA ALA A 351 27.11 1.00 -1.15
C ALA A 351 28.06 1.78 -0.26
N PHE A 352 29.26 2.02 -0.77
CA PHE A 352 30.18 2.97 -0.19
C PHE A 352 30.19 4.24 -1.04
N GLY A 353 30.35 5.37 -0.37
CA GLY A 353 30.42 6.65 -1.06
C GLY A 353 31.25 7.67 -0.29
N VAL A 354 31.55 8.78 -0.92
CA VAL A 354 32.30 9.89 -0.32
C VAL A 354 31.39 11.10 -0.17
N VAL A 355 31.47 11.81 0.96
CA VAL A 355 30.78 13.08 1.15
C VAL A 355 31.44 14.13 0.25
N ILE A 356 30.66 14.82 -0.58
CA ILE A 356 31.22 15.74 -1.59
C ILE A 356 30.86 17.19 -1.32
N HIS A 357 29.70 17.42 -0.70
CA HIS A 357 29.19 18.76 -0.48
C HIS A 357 28.04 18.77 0.54
N HIS A 358 27.95 19.84 1.33
CA HIS A 358 26.74 20.17 2.08
C HIS A 358 26.00 21.29 1.39
N ASN A 359 24.71 21.08 1.12
CA ASN A 359 23.80 22.11 0.67
C ASN A 359 23.03 22.65 1.89
N PRO A 360 23.48 23.76 2.51
CA PRO A 360 22.86 24.31 3.71
C PRO A 360 21.43 24.79 3.42
N ASP A 361 21.20 25.43 2.27
CA ASP A 361 19.88 25.95 1.86
C ASP A 361 18.80 24.87 1.85
N ARG A 362 19.18 23.64 1.47
CA ARG A 362 18.27 22.49 1.38
C ARG A 362 18.40 21.50 2.54
N ASN A 363 19.23 21.80 3.55
CA ASN A 363 19.54 20.92 4.68
C ASN A 363 19.87 19.49 4.23
N ARG A 364 20.82 19.37 3.30
CA ARG A 364 21.21 18.10 2.66
C ARG A 364 22.72 17.93 2.56
N THR A 365 23.16 16.69 2.65
CA THR A 365 24.52 16.26 2.29
C THR A 365 24.46 15.47 1.00
N LEU A 366 25.35 15.79 0.06
CA LEU A 366 25.52 15.04 -1.19
C LEU A 366 26.64 14.03 -1.01
N ILE A 367 26.38 12.80 -1.45
CA ILE A 367 27.31 11.69 -1.33
C ILE A 367 27.43 11.04 -2.70
N ARG A 368 28.66 10.90 -3.18
CA ARG A 368 28.94 10.25 -4.45
C ARG A 368 29.16 8.77 -4.25
N LEU A 369 28.46 7.96 -5.02
CA LEU A 369 28.59 6.49 -5.03
C LEU A 369 29.46 6.01 -6.19
N SER A 370 29.43 6.74 -7.30
CA SER A 370 30.24 6.49 -8.49
C SER A 370 30.47 7.81 -9.24
N PRO A 371 31.35 7.85 -10.26
CA PRO A 371 31.58 9.08 -11.01
C PRO A 371 30.30 9.72 -11.61
N SER A 372 29.26 8.91 -11.88
CA SER A 372 27.98 9.37 -12.43
C SER A 372 26.82 9.39 -11.44
N GLU A 373 26.96 8.77 -10.26
CA GLU A 373 25.87 8.62 -9.30
C GLU A 373 26.12 9.38 -8.00
N VAL A 374 25.17 10.26 -7.66
CA VAL A 374 25.15 11.03 -6.42
C VAL A 374 23.81 10.81 -5.73
N VAL A 375 23.85 10.52 -4.44
CA VAL A 375 22.68 10.44 -3.57
C VAL A 375 22.62 11.64 -2.63
N SER A 376 21.40 12.05 -2.29
CA SER A 376 21.15 13.19 -1.41
C SER A 376 20.58 12.71 -0.07
N VAL A 377 21.29 13.02 1.00
CA VAL A 377 20.93 12.69 2.38
C VAL A 377 20.32 13.91 3.05
N LYS A 378 19.14 13.76 3.67
CA LYS A 378 18.46 14.85 4.38
C LYS A 378 18.93 14.91 5.83
N HIS A 379 19.36 16.09 6.30
CA HIS A 379 19.83 16.28 7.68
C HIS A 379 18.76 16.00 8.72
N ARG A 380 17.48 16.29 8.43
CA ARG A 380 16.37 15.95 9.33
C ARG A 380 16.29 14.45 9.64
N ARG A 381 16.69 13.60 8.70
CA ARG A 381 16.66 12.14 8.86
C ARG A 381 17.98 11.60 9.40
N PHE A 382 19.09 12.16 8.96
CA PHE A 382 20.43 11.81 9.39
C PHE A 382 21.15 13.07 9.89
N PRO A 383 20.89 13.54 11.12
CA PRO A 383 21.52 14.75 11.66
C PRO A 383 23.04 14.65 11.67
N GLN A 384 23.60 13.45 11.87
CA GLN A 384 25.03 13.21 11.81
C GLN A 384 25.63 13.55 10.44
N ALA A 385 24.86 13.45 9.35
CA ALA A 385 25.37 13.71 8.00
C ALA A 385 25.72 15.18 7.76
N SER A 386 25.21 16.13 8.56
CA SER A 386 25.60 17.54 8.46
C SER A 386 26.97 17.84 9.08
N ARG A 387 27.52 16.90 9.86
CA ARG A 387 28.80 17.04 10.57
C ARG A 387 29.97 16.32 9.87
N LEU A 388 29.70 15.60 8.79
CA LEU A 388 30.73 14.83 8.08
C LEU A 388 31.44 15.70 7.07
N GLU A 389 32.74 15.89 7.20
CA GLU A 389 33.50 16.72 6.27
C GLU A 389 33.52 16.14 4.84
N PRO A 390 33.56 16.99 3.80
CA PRO A 390 33.85 16.55 2.43
C PRO A 390 35.12 15.70 2.38
N GLY A 391 35.05 14.57 1.68
CA GLY A 391 36.10 13.55 1.64
C GLY A 391 35.89 12.39 2.61
N THR A 392 34.98 12.51 3.59
CA THR A 392 34.66 11.41 4.50
C THR A 392 33.99 10.28 3.73
N VAL A 393 34.57 9.08 3.79
CA VAL A 393 33.94 7.86 3.27
C VAL A 393 32.84 7.40 4.20
N VAL A 394 31.71 7.01 3.63
CA VAL A 394 30.55 6.49 4.35
C VAL A 394 30.10 5.16 3.76
N TRP A 395 29.61 4.29 4.63
CA TRP A 395 28.77 3.17 4.22
C TRP A 395 27.31 3.62 4.21
N LEU A 396 26.57 3.15 3.22
CA LEU A 396 25.17 3.46 2.99
C LEU A 396 24.41 2.17 2.73
N CYS A 397 23.22 2.09 3.32
CA CYS A 397 22.21 1.13 2.90
C CYS A 397 21.14 1.89 2.10
N LEU A 398 20.82 1.41 0.90
CA LEU A 398 19.92 2.04 -0.06
C LEU A 398 18.69 1.16 -0.30
N ALA A 399 17.51 1.77 -0.29
CA ALA A 399 16.26 1.18 -0.80
C ALA A 399 15.74 2.06 -1.94
N GLU A 400 15.70 1.54 -3.18
CA GLU A 400 15.32 2.31 -4.38
C GLU A 400 16.06 3.67 -4.49
N LYS A 401 17.39 3.66 -4.28
CA LYS A 401 18.27 4.86 -4.26
C LYS A 401 18.02 5.86 -3.12
N ARG A 402 17.15 5.54 -2.16
CA ARG A 402 16.98 6.33 -0.93
C ARG A 402 17.86 5.75 0.17
N VAL A 403 18.59 6.63 0.86
CA VAL A 403 19.43 6.26 2.00
C VAL A 403 18.54 5.87 3.18
N VAL A 404 18.68 4.63 3.64
CA VAL A 404 17.97 4.09 4.80
C VAL A 404 18.81 3.93 6.04
N ALA A 405 20.11 3.71 5.88
CA ALA A 405 21.12 3.76 6.93
C ALA A 405 22.39 4.46 6.40
N LEU A 406 23.12 5.10 7.31
CA LEU A 406 24.35 5.82 7.01
C LEU A 406 25.30 5.73 8.19
N GLU A 407 26.53 5.30 7.93
CA GLU A 407 27.61 5.22 8.92
C GLU A 407 28.92 5.77 8.35
N PRO A 408 29.64 6.63 9.08
CA PRO A 408 30.99 7.06 8.70
C PRO A 408 31.97 5.88 8.72
N ARG A 409 32.81 5.80 7.69
CA ARG A 409 33.87 4.79 7.52
C ARG A 409 35.14 5.48 7.03
N ALA A 410 35.62 6.48 7.78
CA ALA A 410 36.69 7.39 7.37
C ALA A 410 38.00 6.71 6.91
N GLY A 411 38.28 5.48 7.36
CA GLY A 411 39.44 4.69 6.95
C GLY A 411 39.19 3.68 5.82
N HIS A 412 37.97 3.56 5.30
CA HIS A 412 37.69 2.59 4.24
C HIS A 412 38.25 3.08 2.89
N PRO A 413 39.11 2.29 2.21
CA PRO A 413 39.68 2.71 0.95
C PRO A 413 38.62 2.73 -0.16
N LEU A 414 38.59 3.80 -0.95
CA LEU A 414 37.80 3.92 -2.18
C LEU A 414 38.65 4.58 -3.28
N PRO A 415 39.79 3.96 -3.67
CA PRO A 415 40.79 4.60 -4.52
C PRO A 415 40.25 5.02 -5.90
N ASP A 416 39.22 4.34 -6.41
CA ASP A 416 38.58 4.67 -7.68
C ASP A 416 37.67 5.89 -7.60
N LEU A 417 37.30 6.34 -6.41
CA LEU A 417 36.33 7.40 -6.19
C LEU A 417 36.88 8.59 -5.40
N VAL A 418 37.75 8.35 -4.42
CA VAL A 418 38.42 9.38 -3.65
C VAL A 418 39.87 9.00 -3.42
N ARG A 419 40.78 9.93 -3.73
CA ARG A 419 42.22 9.70 -3.61
C ARG A 419 42.93 10.99 -3.19
N ARG A 420 44.03 10.83 -2.46
CA ARG A 420 44.98 11.91 -2.19
C ARG A 420 46.02 12.00 -3.30
N PHE A 421 46.26 13.21 -3.76
CA PHE A 421 47.28 13.57 -4.74
C PHE A 421 48.22 14.59 -4.12
N ARG A 422 49.47 14.61 -4.59
CA ARG A 422 50.43 15.67 -4.29
C ARG A 422 50.90 16.27 -5.60
N GLY A 423 50.99 17.59 -5.66
CA GLY A 423 51.38 18.28 -6.89
C GLY A 423 51.46 19.78 -6.72
N ARG A 424 51.73 20.47 -7.83
CA ARG A 424 51.86 21.92 -7.85
C ARG A 424 50.57 22.60 -8.29
N LEU A 425 50.21 23.68 -7.60
CA LEU A 425 49.07 24.51 -7.96
C LEU A 425 49.32 25.26 -9.27
N LEU A 426 48.42 25.09 -10.24
CA LEU A 426 48.39 25.81 -11.50
C LEU A 426 47.15 26.72 -11.51
N GLN A 427 47.37 28.03 -11.45
CA GLN A 427 46.34 29.05 -11.62
C GLN A 427 46.37 29.59 -13.06
N PRO A 428 45.38 29.27 -13.92
CA PRO A 428 45.31 29.86 -15.25
C PRO A 428 45.01 31.36 -15.16
N GLU A 429 45.69 32.15 -15.98
CA GLU A 429 45.56 33.60 -15.99
C GLU A 429 44.10 34.04 -16.26
N GLY A 430 43.60 34.98 -15.45
CA GLY A 430 42.24 35.50 -15.56
C GLY A 430 41.11 34.50 -15.25
N ARG A 431 41.40 33.30 -14.73
CA ARG A 431 40.38 32.29 -14.36
C ARG A 431 40.24 32.16 -12.84
N ALA A 432 39.00 31.99 -12.40
CA ALA A 432 38.67 31.82 -10.98
C ALA A 432 38.89 30.38 -10.47
N PHE A 433 38.99 29.39 -11.36
CA PHE A 433 39.33 28.00 -11.03
C PHE A 433 40.84 27.78 -11.13
N ALA A 434 41.34 26.72 -10.48
CA ALA A 434 42.73 26.29 -10.58
C ALA A 434 42.82 24.79 -10.90
N PHE A 435 44.04 24.30 -11.07
CA PHE A 435 44.33 22.87 -11.16
C PHE A 435 45.49 22.50 -10.25
N VAL A 436 45.61 21.22 -9.91
CA VAL A 436 46.86 20.64 -9.41
C VAL A 436 47.40 19.69 -10.46
N LEU A 437 48.67 19.86 -10.80
CA LEU A 437 49.43 18.97 -11.68
C LEU A 437 50.32 18.08 -10.81
N THR A 438 50.14 16.78 -10.92
CA THR A 438 50.99 15.80 -10.25
C THR A 438 52.19 15.43 -11.11
N GLU A 439 53.18 14.77 -10.52
CA GLU A 439 54.34 14.23 -11.25
C GLU A 439 53.91 13.20 -12.32
N ASP A 440 52.86 12.40 -12.03
CA ASP A 440 52.28 11.44 -12.97
C ASP A 440 51.39 12.07 -14.07
N ASN A 441 51.47 13.39 -14.28
CA ASN A 441 50.64 14.15 -15.24
C ASN A 441 49.12 14.07 -15.01
N GLU A 442 48.65 13.71 -13.81
CA GLU A 442 47.24 13.83 -13.44
C GLU A 442 46.89 15.31 -13.25
N ARG A 443 45.69 15.68 -13.71
CA ARG A 443 45.18 17.05 -13.63
C ARG A 443 43.92 17.10 -12.80
N ILE A 444 44.05 17.61 -11.58
CA ILE A 444 42.96 17.72 -10.62
C ILE A 444 42.34 19.10 -10.71
N PHE A 445 41.04 19.19 -10.96
CA PHE A 445 40.31 20.46 -11.06
C PHE A 445 39.99 21.03 -9.67
N ILE A 446 40.24 22.32 -9.45
CA ILE A 446 39.83 23.05 -8.24
C ILE A 446 38.72 24.04 -8.62
N ALA A 447 37.52 23.84 -8.04
CA ALA A 447 36.39 24.71 -8.29
C ALA A 447 36.62 26.15 -7.76
N PRO A 448 36.04 27.20 -8.40
CA PRO A 448 36.27 28.59 -8.00
C PRO A 448 35.91 28.95 -6.55
N GLY A 449 34.96 28.24 -5.95
CA GLY A 449 34.61 28.42 -4.54
C GLY A 449 35.73 28.00 -3.62
N LEU A 450 36.30 26.81 -3.86
CA LEU A 450 37.42 26.27 -3.09
C LEU A 450 38.69 27.08 -3.34
N ASN A 451 38.98 27.42 -4.61
CA ASN A 451 40.19 28.18 -4.95
C ASN A 451 40.28 29.54 -4.24
N ARG A 452 39.15 30.25 -4.12
CA ARG A 452 39.08 31.54 -3.41
C ARG A 452 39.42 31.43 -1.92
N GLN A 453 39.29 30.26 -1.32
CA GLN A 453 39.57 30.04 0.10
C GLN A 453 41.04 29.67 0.36
N LEU A 454 41.80 29.26 -0.66
CA LEU A 454 43.12 28.68 -0.46
C LEU A 454 44.20 29.73 -0.16
N ALA A 455 44.07 30.97 -0.67
CA ALA A 455 45.08 32.02 -0.49
C ALA A 455 46.52 31.55 -0.78
N LEU A 456 46.69 30.65 -1.76
CA LEU A 456 47.99 30.08 -2.17
C LEU A 456 48.46 30.72 -3.48
N GLU A 457 49.77 30.87 -3.60
CA GLU A 457 50.41 31.33 -4.84
C GLU A 457 50.50 30.23 -5.90
N ALA A 458 50.52 30.62 -7.17
CA ALA A 458 50.76 29.69 -8.27
C ALA A 458 52.14 29.02 -8.09
N GLY A 459 52.20 27.71 -8.29
CA GLY A 459 53.41 26.90 -8.12
C GLY A 459 53.58 26.27 -6.74
N ALA A 460 52.78 26.67 -5.74
CA ALA A 460 52.83 26.10 -4.39
C ALA A 460 52.61 24.57 -4.41
N MET A 461 53.38 23.86 -3.60
CA MET A 461 53.21 22.42 -3.39
C MET A 461 52.02 22.17 -2.46
N VAL A 462 51.10 21.31 -2.90
CA VAL A 462 49.87 21.03 -2.17
C VAL A 462 49.55 19.53 -2.14
N GLU A 463 48.89 19.10 -1.07
CA GLU A 463 48.17 17.84 -1.03
C GLU A 463 46.68 18.09 -1.31
N VAL A 464 46.09 17.25 -2.14
CA VAL A 464 44.69 17.37 -2.55
C VAL A 464 43.97 16.07 -2.32
N LEU A 465 42.88 16.12 -1.55
CA LEU A 465 41.89 15.06 -1.55
C LEU A 465 40.89 15.35 -2.66
N ALA A 466 40.83 14.47 -3.67
CA ALA A 466 39.98 14.66 -4.84
C ALA A 466 38.96 13.54 -4.99
N GLU A 467 37.77 13.89 -5.48
CA GLU A 467 36.77 12.95 -5.95
C GLU A 467 36.92 12.65 -7.44
N ARG A 468 36.54 11.44 -7.85
CA ARG A 468 36.38 11.07 -9.26
C ARG A 468 34.96 11.38 -9.72
N THR A 469 34.85 12.15 -10.79
CA THR A 469 33.57 12.62 -11.33
C THR A 469 33.60 12.64 -12.86
N ILE A 470 32.47 12.94 -13.50
CA ILE A 470 32.41 13.18 -14.95
C ILE A 470 32.50 14.69 -15.20
N ASP A 471 33.46 15.09 -16.02
CA ASP A 471 33.56 16.46 -16.53
C ASP A 471 32.29 16.76 -17.35
N PRO A 472 31.48 17.77 -16.96
CA PRO A 472 30.21 18.04 -17.63
C PRO A 472 30.37 18.52 -19.08
N LYS A 473 31.51 19.11 -19.44
CA LYS A 473 31.80 19.60 -20.79
C LYS A 473 32.37 18.48 -21.67
N LYS A 474 33.33 17.72 -21.13
CA LYS A 474 34.06 16.70 -21.89
C LYS A 474 33.39 15.33 -21.86
N LYS A 475 32.46 15.09 -20.93
CA LYS A 475 31.83 13.78 -20.66
C LYS A 475 32.85 12.66 -20.41
N MET A 476 34.03 13.01 -19.90
CA MET A 476 35.09 12.08 -19.54
C MET A 476 35.31 12.07 -18.03
N LEU A 477 35.90 10.99 -17.52
CA LEU A 477 36.30 10.91 -16.12
C LEU A 477 37.37 11.95 -15.81
N SER A 478 37.23 12.63 -14.69
CA SER A 478 38.19 13.60 -14.17
C SER A 478 38.23 13.60 -12.66
N TRP A 479 39.31 14.15 -12.11
CA TRP A 479 39.48 14.38 -10.67
C TRP A 479 39.09 15.81 -10.32
N SER A 480 38.29 15.98 -9.26
CA SER A 480 37.88 17.28 -8.74
C SER A 480 38.22 17.39 -7.25
N ALA A 481 38.87 18.46 -6.85
CA ALA A 481 39.30 18.67 -5.48
C ALA A 481 38.10 18.84 -4.53
N LEU A 482 38.14 18.11 -3.42
CA LEU A 482 37.26 18.28 -2.26
C LEU A 482 37.95 19.13 -1.18
N LYS A 483 39.26 18.90 -0.97
CA LYS A 483 40.09 19.60 0.00
C LYS A 483 41.50 19.79 -0.57
N VAL A 484 42.11 20.93 -0.29
CA VAL A 484 43.50 21.24 -0.67
C VAL A 484 44.21 21.76 0.57
N GLU A 485 45.39 21.23 0.85
CA GLU A 485 46.21 21.58 2.01
C GLU A 485 47.63 21.94 1.52
N PRO A 486 48.23 23.04 2.00
CA PRO A 486 49.61 23.38 1.66
C PRO A 486 50.55 22.34 2.27
N VAL A 487 51.58 21.97 1.52
CA VAL A 487 52.70 21.20 2.07
C VAL A 487 53.73 22.21 2.54
N ALA A 488 54.07 22.18 3.84
CA ALA A 488 55.19 22.96 4.34
C ALA A 488 56.47 22.45 3.66
N ASP A 489 57.16 23.34 2.95
CA ASP A 489 58.52 23.05 2.47
C ASP A 489 59.38 22.76 3.72
N ARG A 490 59.90 21.54 3.78
CA ARG A 490 60.92 21.14 4.77
C ARG A 490 62.29 21.40 4.21
#